data_AF-A0A2C9KKQ8-F1
#
_entry.id   AF-A0A2C9KKQ8-F1
#
_cell.length_a   1.000
_cell.length_b   1.000
_cell.length_c   1.000
_cell.angle_alpha   90.00
_cell.angle_beta   90.00
_cell.angle_gamma   90.00
#
_symmetry.space_group_name_H-M   'P 1'
#
loop_
_entity.id
_entity.type
_entity.pdbx_description
1 polymer ?
#
loop_
_entity_poly.entity_id
_entity_poly.type
_entity_poly.pdbx_seq_one_letter_code
_entity_poly.pdbx_strand_id
1 'polypeptide(L)'
;MSSNYPLTYPYDSKCTWTITSNNVNSIISLRFQDYEVEGCPYDYVELFDGDSSSAKQLDSLCYSVPEVIKSSGNSMHIVFTSDNSNNKKGFLATYAIEDFCKQKRCSHTCKVTSTNPWTETCTCPEWMTLDSSGEHCYVTNACNSTIQSHSGYIVSPNYPHNYLDSTTCFWRIEGGINSRVTLRFAFMFTLFSNTK
;
A
#
# COMPACT_ATOMS: atom_id res chain seq x y z
N MET A 1 -0.67 13.33 20.40
CA MET A 1 -0.16 14.46 21.20
C MET A 1 0.14 13.97 22.60
N SER A 2 1.13 14.55 23.28
CA SER A 2 1.34 14.29 24.71
C SER A 2 0.14 14.72 25.52
N SER A 3 -0.07 14.10 26.69
CA SER A 3 -1.12 14.49 27.63
C SER A 3 -1.03 15.98 27.96
N ASN A 4 -2.17 16.67 27.99
CA ASN A 4 -2.32 18.09 28.27
C ASN A 4 -1.73 19.09 27.25
N TYR A 5 -1.11 18.65 26.15
CA TYR A 5 -0.56 19.56 25.14
C TYR A 5 -1.59 20.63 24.71
N PRO A 6 -1.25 21.94 24.66
CA PRO A 6 0.11 22.51 24.79
C PRO A 6 0.54 22.87 26.22
N LEU A 7 -0.23 22.51 27.24
CA LEU A 7 0.22 22.62 28.64
C LEU A 7 1.22 21.51 28.98
N THR A 8 1.85 21.62 30.14
CA THR A 8 2.86 20.66 30.57
C THR A 8 2.30 19.26 30.73
N TYR A 9 3.00 18.25 30.20
CA TYR A 9 2.64 16.86 30.45
C TYR A 9 2.75 16.52 31.95
N PRO A 10 2.06 15.48 32.47
CA PRO A 10 2.16 15.09 33.87
C PRO A 10 3.48 14.37 34.20
N TYR A 11 3.91 14.46 35.46
CA TYR A 11 5.07 13.73 35.98
C TYR A 11 4.83 12.21 35.99
N ASP A 12 5.91 11.44 36.05
CA ASP A 12 5.94 9.97 36.20
C ASP A 12 4.98 9.23 35.26
N SER A 13 4.83 9.76 34.04
CA SER A 13 3.82 9.31 33.09
C SER A 13 4.44 8.44 32.02
N LYS A 14 3.74 7.34 31.68
CA LYS A 14 4.05 6.50 30.53
C LYS A 14 2.84 6.41 29.62
N CYS A 15 2.90 7.04 28.46
CA CYS A 15 1.83 7.01 27.46
C CYS A 15 2.27 6.16 26.27
N THR A 16 1.37 5.33 25.78
CA THR A 16 1.63 4.45 24.64
C THR A 16 0.55 4.62 23.57
N TRP A 17 0.99 4.60 22.32
CA TRP A 17 0.10 4.63 21.16
C TRP A 17 0.57 3.60 20.15
N THR A 18 -0.37 2.84 19.58
CA THR A 18 -0.11 2.00 18.42
C THR A 18 -0.95 2.51 17.27
N ILE A 19 -0.30 2.81 16.15
CA ILE A 19 -0.95 3.14 14.89
C ILE A 19 -0.86 1.89 14.03
N THR A 20 -1.99 1.32 13.64
CA THR A 20 -2.04 0.15 12.75
C THR A 20 -3.05 0.38 11.63
N SER A 21 -2.62 0.09 10.40
CA SER A 21 -3.47 0.12 9.22
C SER A 21 -3.96 -1.29 8.87
N ASN A 22 -5.22 -1.40 8.45
CA ASN A 22 -5.77 -2.66 7.93
C ASN A 22 -5.21 -3.03 6.55
N ASN A 23 -4.58 -2.07 5.85
CA ASN A 23 -3.89 -2.34 4.59
C ASN A 23 -2.47 -2.81 4.86
N VAL A 24 -2.21 -4.10 4.65
CA VAL A 24 -0.87 -4.72 4.83
C VAL A 24 0.20 -4.16 3.89
N ASN A 25 -0.19 -3.50 2.79
CA ASN A 25 0.71 -2.85 1.85
C ASN A 25 0.97 -1.37 2.17
N SER A 26 0.55 -0.91 3.36
CA SER A 26 0.77 0.47 3.79
C SER A 26 1.88 0.59 4.83
N ILE A 27 2.39 1.81 4.94
CA ILE A 27 3.43 2.20 5.90
C ILE A 27 2.91 3.36 6.74
N ILE A 28 3.48 3.54 7.93
CA ILE A 28 3.16 4.66 8.81
C ILE A 28 4.29 5.67 8.73
N SER A 29 3.98 6.90 8.34
CA SER A 29 4.89 8.04 8.47
C SER A 29 4.46 8.92 9.63
N LEU A 30 5.42 9.34 10.45
CA LEU A 30 5.21 10.20 11.61
C LEU A 30 6.04 11.48 11.46
N ARG A 31 5.42 12.62 11.74
CA ARG A 31 6.05 13.94 11.75
C ARG A 31 5.68 14.69 13.02
N PHE A 32 6.68 15.20 13.71
CA PHE A 32 6.48 16.12 14.83
C PHE A 32 6.27 17.54 14.29
N GLN A 33 5.14 18.15 14.64
CA GLN A 33 4.83 19.55 14.34
C GLN A 33 5.39 20.48 15.41
N ASP A 34 5.43 19.99 16.64
CA ASP A 34 6.02 20.68 17.78
C ASP A 34 6.58 19.64 18.76
N TYR A 35 7.72 19.95 19.38
CA TYR A 35 8.44 19.04 20.25
C TYR A 35 9.29 19.80 21.26
N GLU A 36 8.99 19.63 22.54
CA GLU A 36 9.78 20.13 23.65
C GLU A 36 9.52 19.23 24.86
N VAL A 37 10.51 18.41 25.20
CA VAL A 37 10.56 17.54 26.38
C VAL A 37 11.83 17.88 27.16
N GLU A 38 11.95 17.48 28.43
CA GLU A 38 13.19 17.70 29.20
C GLU A 38 14.41 17.11 28.50
N GLY A 39 14.23 15.93 27.89
CA GLY A 39 15.25 15.22 27.15
C GLY A 39 15.92 14.15 28.01
N CYS A 40 16.84 13.42 27.38
CA CYS A 40 17.44 12.24 27.96
C CYS A 40 18.38 12.61 29.14
N PRO A 41 18.53 11.71 30.13
CA PRO A 41 17.89 10.40 30.25
C PRO A 41 16.49 10.42 30.90
N TYR A 42 15.94 11.60 31.19
CA TYR A 42 14.73 11.77 32.00
C TYR A 42 13.46 11.55 31.18
N ASP A 43 13.23 12.41 30.18
CA ASP A 43 12.03 12.41 29.35
C ASP A 43 12.37 12.14 27.88
N TYR A 44 11.67 11.19 27.25
CA TYR A 44 11.95 10.80 25.87
C TYR A 44 10.76 10.12 25.19
N VAL A 45 10.78 10.12 23.85
CA VAL A 45 9.82 9.41 23.00
C VAL A 45 10.53 8.31 22.24
N GLU A 46 10.14 7.07 22.46
CA GLU A 46 10.63 5.92 21.71
C GLU A 46 9.65 5.52 20.62
N LEU A 47 10.18 5.12 19.47
CA LEU A 47 9.41 4.63 18.34
C LEU A 47 9.87 3.23 17.97
N PHE A 48 8.92 2.34 17.71
CA PHE A 48 9.17 0.95 17.39
C PHE A 48 8.46 0.55 16.10
N ASP A 49 9.15 -0.28 15.33
CA ASP A 49 8.79 -0.75 14.00
C ASP A 49 7.85 -1.96 14.06
N GLY A 50 6.64 -1.75 14.56
CA GLY A 50 5.67 -2.80 14.77
C GLY A 50 4.49 -2.33 15.63
N ASP A 51 3.85 -3.27 16.31
CA ASP A 51 2.66 -3.03 17.13
C ASP A 51 2.95 -2.93 18.64
N SER A 52 4.21 -3.13 19.04
CA SER A 52 4.62 -3.29 20.43
C SER A 52 6.08 -2.87 20.66
N SER A 53 6.47 -2.65 21.93
CA SER A 53 7.85 -2.31 22.33
C SER A 53 8.85 -3.45 22.17
N SER A 54 8.40 -4.68 21.85
CA SER A 54 9.30 -5.79 21.48
C SER A 54 9.78 -5.74 20.03
N ALA A 55 9.15 -4.90 19.20
CA ALA A 55 9.58 -4.69 17.83
C ALA A 55 10.92 -3.94 17.78
N LYS A 56 11.52 -3.87 16.59
CA LYS A 56 12.77 -3.14 16.37
C LYS A 56 12.57 -1.66 16.70
N GLN A 57 13.40 -1.09 17.56
CA GLN A 57 13.39 0.35 17.82
C GLN A 57 13.83 1.12 16.57
N LEU A 58 12.98 2.04 16.11
CA LEU A 58 13.26 2.97 15.02
C LEU A 58 14.11 4.15 15.51
N ASP A 59 13.71 4.74 16.64
CA ASP A 59 14.38 5.91 17.21
C ASP A 59 14.10 6.06 18.72
N SER A 60 14.93 6.86 19.38
CA SER A 60 14.74 7.35 20.75
C SER A 60 15.00 8.86 20.75
N LEU A 61 13.92 9.63 20.82
CA LEU A 61 13.92 11.08 20.66
C LEU A 61 13.95 11.75 22.03
N CYS A 62 14.87 12.69 22.22
CA CYS A 62 14.93 13.48 23.45
C CYS A 62 15.20 14.96 23.21
N TYR A 63 16.11 15.33 22.30
CA TYR A 63 16.46 16.75 22.08
C TYR A 63 16.00 17.29 20.73
N SER A 64 16.17 16.50 19.68
CA SER A 64 15.77 16.85 18.33
C SER A 64 14.97 15.69 17.73
N VAL A 65 14.17 16.04 16.73
CA VAL A 65 13.33 15.10 16.00
C VAL A 65 13.68 15.18 14.51
N PRO A 66 13.77 14.03 13.80
CA PRO A 66 13.88 14.02 12.35
C PRO A 66 12.65 14.68 11.70
N GLU A 67 12.78 15.06 10.43
CA GLU A 67 11.65 15.63 9.70
C GLU A 67 10.48 14.64 9.56
N VAL A 68 10.79 13.38 9.24
CA VAL A 68 9.81 12.29 9.10
C VAL A 68 10.48 10.98 9.54
N ILE A 69 9.74 10.17 10.30
CA ILE A 69 10.12 8.80 10.67
C ILE A 69 9.11 7.86 10.02
N LYS A 70 9.58 6.77 9.39
CA LYS A 70 8.73 5.80 8.70
C LYS A 70 8.92 4.40 9.28
N SER A 71 7.82 3.67 9.46
CA SER A 71 7.87 2.23 9.75
C SER A 71 8.31 1.41 8.54
N SER A 72 8.64 0.14 8.76
CA SER A 72 8.80 -0.93 7.77
C SER A 72 7.51 -1.74 7.56
N GLY A 73 6.40 -1.37 8.17
CA GLY A 73 5.14 -2.09 8.01
C GLY A 73 3.92 -1.21 8.23
N ASN A 74 2.77 -1.86 8.23
CA ASN A 74 1.48 -1.23 8.48
C ASN A 74 1.24 -0.87 9.96
N SER A 75 2.27 -0.92 10.81
CA SER A 75 2.19 -0.59 12.23
C SER A 75 3.39 0.21 12.72
N MET A 76 3.15 1.11 13.69
CA MET A 76 4.17 1.83 14.45
C MET A 76 3.71 1.96 15.90
N HIS A 77 4.60 1.66 16.85
CA HIS A 77 4.34 1.78 18.28
C HIS A 77 5.17 2.91 18.86
N ILE A 78 4.54 3.77 19.67
CA ILE A 78 5.13 5.00 20.19
C ILE A 78 4.98 4.99 21.71
N VAL A 79 6.07 5.24 22.43
CA VAL A 79 6.10 5.29 23.89
C VAL A 79 6.69 6.62 24.33
N PHE A 80 5.94 7.40 25.12
CA PHE A 80 6.44 8.59 25.79
C PHE A 80 6.59 8.30 27.28
N THR A 81 7.78 8.56 27.83
CA THR A 81 8.09 8.37 29.25
C THR A 81 8.54 9.71 29.83
N SER A 82 8.03 10.06 31.01
CA SER A 82 8.50 11.19 31.80
C SER A 82 8.97 10.78 33.21
N ASP A 83 9.83 11.60 33.81
CA ASP A 83 10.27 11.46 35.20
C ASP A 83 9.45 12.35 36.17
N ASN A 84 9.96 12.55 37.39
CA ASN A 84 9.28 13.28 38.46
C ASN A 84 9.50 14.80 38.47
N SER A 85 10.14 15.39 37.45
CA SER A 85 10.53 16.80 37.45
C SER A 85 10.60 17.44 36.05
N ASN A 86 10.75 18.77 36.00
CA ASN A 86 11.11 19.55 34.79
C ASN A 86 10.26 19.41 33.52
N ASN A 87 9.03 18.89 33.62
CA ASN A 87 8.11 18.76 32.49
C ASN A 87 7.97 20.03 31.64
N LYS A 88 7.98 19.83 30.33
CA LYS A 88 7.81 20.87 29.30
C LYS A 88 6.43 20.76 28.65
N LYS A 89 6.18 21.53 27.59
CA LYS A 89 4.91 21.48 26.84
C LYS A 89 4.63 20.14 26.16
N GLY A 90 5.65 19.30 25.94
CA GLY A 90 5.53 18.01 25.28
C GLY A 90 5.54 18.12 23.77
N PHE A 91 4.68 17.36 23.09
CA PHE A 91 4.74 17.25 21.63
C PHE A 91 3.37 17.15 20.95
N LEU A 92 3.33 17.68 19.73
CA LEU A 92 2.28 17.46 18.76
C LEU A 92 2.87 16.73 17.55
N ALA A 93 2.38 15.52 17.30
CA ALA A 93 2.77 14.71 16.16
C ALA A 93 1.57 14.37 15.30
N THR A 94 1.79 14.34 13.99
CA THR A 94 0.84 13.86 12.97
C THR A 94 1.38 12.61 12.33
N TYR A 95 0.48 11.70 11.97
CA TYR A 95 0.82 10.50 11.20
C TYR A 95 0.04 10.46 9.89
N ALA A 96 0.60 9.77 8.90
CA ALA A 96 -0.10 9.41 7.68
C ALA A 96 0.09 7.92 7.40
N ILE A 97 -0.97 7.30 6.87
CA ILE A 97 -0.93 5.95 6.33
C ILE A 97 -0.66 6.09 4.83
N GLU A 98 0.54 5.75 4.42
CA GLU A 98 0.98 5.82 3.03
C GLU A 98 0.83 4.43 2.39
N ASP A 99 0.01 4.33 1.36
CA ASP A 99 -0.10 3.10 0.56
C ASP A 99 1.16 2.99 -0.31
N PHE A 100 2.01 2.01 -0.02
CA PHE A 100 3.26 1.84 -0.75
C PHE A 100 2.98 1.49 -2.21
N CYS A 101 1.93 0.71 -2.44
CA CYS A 101 1.43 0.23 -3.73
C CYS A 101 0.84 1.29 -4.67
N LYS A 102 1.18 2.57 -4.44
CA LYS A 102 0.90 3.70 -5.33
C LYS A 102 2.17 4.26 -5.98
N GLN A 103 3.37 3.76 -5.66
CA GLN A 103 4.61 4.26 -6.28
C GLN A 103 4.73 3.82 -7.74
N LYS A 104 4.50 2.54 -8.04
CA LYS A 104 4.37 1.98 -9.38
C LYS A 104 2.93 2.07 -9.85
N ARG A 105 2.76 2.35 -11.14
CA ARG A 105 1.45 2.47 -11.79
C ARG A 105 0.94 1.10 -12.25
N CYS A 106 0.87 0.15 -11.32
CA CYS A 106 0.45 -1.20 -11.64
C CYS A 106 -0.96 -1.21 -12.27
N SER A 107 -1.07 -1.74 -13.49
CA SER A 107 -2.36 -1.89 -14.19
C SER A 107 -3.33 -2.85 -13.51
N HIS A 108 -2.81 -3.75 -12.67
CA HIS A 108 -3.57 -4.76 -11.94
C HIS A 108 -3.19 -4.72 -10.45
N THR A 109 -2.44 -5.73 -10.00
CA THR A 109 -2.15 -5.90 -8.58
C THR A 109 -0.74 -5.41 -8.30
N CYS A 110 -0.58 -4.66 -7.23
CA CYS A 110 0.73 -4.38 -6.64
C CYS A 110 0.95 -5.30 -5.44
N LYS A 111 2.18 -5.76 -5.28
CA LYS A 111 2.63 -6.53 -4.11
C LYS A 111 3.93 -5.95 -3.58
N VAL A 112 3.96 -5.67 -2.28
CA VAL A 112 5.19 -5.35 -1.55
C VAL A 112 6.06 -6.61 -1.46
N THR A 113 7.33 -6.51 -1.88
CA THR A 113 8.28 -7.63 -1.93
C THR A 113 9.34 -7.56 -0.84
N SER A 114 9.65 -6.36 -0.36
CA SER A 114 10.55 -6.16 0.78
C SER A 114 10.12 -4.93 1.55
N THR A 115 10.31 -4.97 2.87
CA THR A 115 10.06 -3.87 3.79
C THR A 115 11.34 -3.15 4.25
N ASN A 116 12.52 -3.69 3.89
CA ASN A 116 13.82 -3.10 4.24
C ASN A 116 14.95 -3.58 3.29
N PRO A 117 15.32 -2.83 2.23
CA PRO A 117 14.68 -1.61 1.76
C PRO A 117 13.31 -1.90 1.17
N TRP A 118 12.45 -0.90 1.18
CA TRP A 118 11.11 -1.01 0.62
C TRP A 118 11.15 -1.22 -0.90
N THR A 119 10.57 -2.32 -1.37
CA THR A 119 10.43 -2.61 -2.82
C THR A 119 9.06 -3.21 -3.12
N GLU A 120 8.57 -2.92 -4.32
CA GLU A 120 7.31 -3.47 -4.83
C GLU A 120 7.43 -3.96 -6.27
N THR A 121 6.52 -4.88 -6.60
CA THR A 121 6.37 -5.43 -7.94
C THR A 121 4.90 -5.42 -8.34
N CYS A 122 4.65 -5.12 -9.61
CA CYS A 122 3.34 -5.37 -10.19
C CYS A 122 3.23 -6.87 -10.50
N THR A 123 2.06 -7.43 -10.28
CA THR A 123 1.74 -8.81 -10.61
C THR A 123 0.48 -8.88 -11.44
N CYS A 124 0.46 -9.82 -12.37
CA CYS A 124 -0.66 -10.06 -13.25
C CYS A 124 -1.44 -11.29 -12.80
N PRO A 125 -2.76 -11.35 -13.05
CA PRO A 125 -3.52 -12.59 -12.96
C PRO A 125 -2.86 -13.70 -13.79
N GLU A 126 -3.07 -14.97 -13.44
CA GLU A 126 -2.44 -16.12 -14.12
C GLU A 126 -2.65 -16.17 -15.65
N TRP A 127 -3.72 -15.56 -16.16
CA TRP A 127 -4.06 -15.51 -17.57
C TRP A 127 -3.48 -14.30 -18.33
N MET A 128 -2.69 -13.46 -17.67
CA MET A 128 -2.04 -12.28 -18.24
C MET A 128 -0.53 -12.33 -18.06
N THR A 129 0.19 -11.57 -18.86
CA THR A 129 1.65 -11.43 -18.79
C THR A 129 2.01 -10.00 -18.43
N LEU A 130 3.01 -9.82 -17.57
CA LEU A 130 3.58 -8.50 -17.27
C LEU A 130 4.49 -8.10 -18.42
N ASP A 131 4.34 -6.87 -18.91
CA ASP A 131 5.17 -6.35 -19.98
C ASP A 131 6.61 -6.04 -19.52
N SER A 132 7.45 -5.64 -20.47
CA SER A 132 8.85 -5.31 -20.20
C SER A 132 9.02 -4.06 -19.33
N SER A 133 7.99 -3.20 -19.22
CA SER A 133 8.00 -2.06 -18.30
C SER A 133 7.90 -2.51 -16.84
N GLY A 134 7.28 -3.68 -16.60
CA GLY A 134 7.02 -4.18 -15.26
C GLY A 134 5.81 -3.53 -14.59
N GLU A 135 4.97 -2.78 -15.34
CA GLU A 135 3.80 -2.05 -14.82
C GLU A 135 2.47 -2.51 -15.43
N HIS A 136 2.48 -2.92 -16.71
CA HIS A 136 1.26 -3.23 -17.45
C HIS A 136 1.09 -4.72 -17.71
N CYS A 137 -0.12 -5.22 -17.45
CA CYS A 137 -0.51 -6.58 -17.76
C CYS A 137 -1.25 -6.61 -19.09
N TYR A 138 -0.86 -7.53 -19.96
CA TYR A 138 -1.45 -7.68 -21.30
C TYR A 138 -1.61 -9.17 -21.64
N VAL A 139 -2.40 -9.45 -22.68
CA VAL A 139 -2.61 -10.82 -23.18
C VAL A 139 -2.06 -10.96 -24.59
N THR A 140 -1.08 -11.84 -24.78
CA THR A 140 -0.43 -12.10 -26.08
C THR A 140 -1.23 -13.06 -26.96
N ASN A 141 -1.89 -14.06 -26.37
CA ASN A 141 -2.56 -15.15 -27.10
C ASN A 141 -4.05 -15.24 -26.77
N ALA A 142 -4.73 -14.09 -26.73
CA ALA A 142 -6.14 -14.06 -26.36
C ALA A 142 -7.05 -14.72 -27.41
N CYS A 143 -6.65 -14.73 -28.69
CA CYS A 143 -7.53 -15.07 -29.82
C CYS A 143 -7.24 -16.44 -30.46
N ASN A 144 -8.20 -16.89 -31.27
CA ASN A 144 -8.17 -18.15 -32.04
C ASN A 144 -8.11 -19.38 -31.14
N SER A 145 -8.85 -19.31 -30.02
CA SER A 145 -8.86 -20.31 -28.97
C SER A 145 -10.24 -20.95 -28.80
N THR A 146 -10.23 -22.20 -28.31
CA THR A 146 -11.43 -22.90 -27.84
C THR A 146 -11.46 -22.86 -26.32
N ILE A 147 -12.55 -22.31 -25.77
CA ILE A 147 -12.77 -22.13 -24.34
C ILE A 147 -13.72 -23.23 -23.87
N GLN A 148 -13.19 -24.13 -23.04
CA GLN A 148 -13.95 -25.23 -22.41
C GLN A 148 -14.18 -25.00 -20.91
N SER A 149 -13.65 -23.90 -20.36
CA SER A 149 -13.86 -23.55 -18.96
C SER A 149 -15.32 -23.15 -18.71
N HIS A 150 -15.84 -23.48 -17.53
CA HIS A 150 -17.21 -23.14 -17.12
C HIS A 150 -17.44 -21.62 -16.95
N SER A 151 -16.36 -20.86 -16.76
CA SER A 151 -16.36 -19.40 -16.71
C SER A 151 -14.98 -18.86 -17.12
N GLY A 152 -14.89 -17.59 -17.51
CA GLY A 152 -13.65 -16.95 -17.93
C GLY A 152 -13.89 -15.59 -18.58
N TYR A 153 -12.82 -15.03 -19.13
CA TYR A 153 -12.84 -13.75 -19.84
C TYR A 153 -12.46 -13.94 -21.30
N ILE A 154 -13.05 -13.13 -22.17
CA ILE A 154 -12.65 -12.98 -23.57
C ILE A 154 -12.18 -11.55 -23.74
N VAL A 155 -10.97 -11.36 -24.24
CA VAL A 155 -10.38 -10.04 -24.46
C VAL A 155 -9.76 -9.97 -25.85
N SER A 156 -9.69 -8.78 -26.43
CA SER A 156 -8.94 -8.60 -27.68
C SER A 156 -7.46 -8.93 -27.47
N PRO A 157 -6.73 -9.38 -28.51
CA PRO A 157 -5.27 -9.46 -28.43
C PRO A 157 -4.69 -8.13 -27.96
N ASN A 158 -3.66 -8.21 -27.12
CA ASN A 158 -2.96 -7.06 -26.55
C ASN A 158 -3.76 -6.22 -25.55
N TYR A 159 -5.01 -6.57 -25.21
CA TYR A 159 -5.77 -5.86 -24.19
C TYR A 159 -4.98 -5.72 -22.88
N PRO A 160 -4.93 -4.52 -22.25
CA PRO A 160 -5.73 -3.32 -22.52
C PRO A 160 -5.17 -2.37 -23.58
N HIS A 161 -4.02 -2.68 -24.17
CA HIS A 161 -3.48 -1.90 -25.28
C HIS A 161 -4.29 -2.13 -26.55
N ASN A 162 -4.02 -1.28 -27.56
CA ASN A 162 -4.67 -1.40 -28.86
C ASN A 162 -4.41 -2.78 -29.46
N TYR A 163 -5.48 -3.37 -30.00
CA TYR A 163 -5.39 -4.55 -30.84
C TYR A 163 -4.58 -4.22 -32.10
N LEU A 164 -3.95 -5.25 -32.68
CA LEU A 164 -3.12 -5.08 -33.87
C LEU A 164 -3.98 -4.83 -35.11
N ASP A 165 -3.49 -4.01 -36.03
CA ASP A 165 -4.16 -3.73 -37.30
C ASP A 165 -4.33 -5.01 -38.14
N SER A 166 -5.42 -5.06 -38.91
CA SER A 166 -5.75 -6.17 -39.82
C SER A 166 -5.85 -7.55 -39.14
N THR A 167 -6.12 -7.60 -37.84
CA THR A 167 -6.25 -8.86 -37.10
C THR A 167 -7.64 -9.46 -37.25
N THR A 168 -7.72 -10.73 -37.64
CA THR A 168 -8.95 -11.54 -37.56
C THR A 168 -8.87 -12.48 -36.36
N CYS A 169 -9.82 -12.35 -35.44
CA CYS A 169 -9.87 -13.16 -34.21
C CYS A 169 -11.20 -13.89 -34.10
N PHE A 170 -11.16 -15.15 -33.64
CA PHE A 170 -12.35 -15.86 -33.19
C PHE A 170 -12.14 -16.50 -31.81
N TRP A 171 -13.23 -16.70 -31.08
CA TRP A 171 -13.29 -17.45 -29.83
C TRP A 171 -14.41 -18.49 -29.97
N ARG A 172 -14.09 -19.76 -29.75
CA ARG A 172 -15.09 -20.84 -29.75
C ARG A 172 -15.38 -21.23 -28.30
N ILE A 173 -16.61 -21.04 -27.83
CA ILE A 173 -17.01 -21.46 -26.48
C ILE A 173 -17.73 -22.80 -26.57
N GLU A 174 -17.21 -23.82 -25.92
CA GLU A 174 -17.79 -25.16 -25.87
C GLU A 174 -18.29 -25.45 -24.45
N GLY A 175 -19.61 -25.50 -24.29
CA GLY A 175 -20.25 -25.90 -23.05
C GLY A 175 -20.71 -27.36 -23.08
N GLY A 176 -20.81 -27.98 -21.90
CA GLY A 176 -21.35 -29.34 -21.76
C GLY A 176 -22.84 -29.44 -22.13
N ILE A 177 -23.35 -30.67 -22.16
CA ILE A 177 -24.77 -30.94 -22.42
C ILE A 177 -25.63 -30.18 -21.40
N ASN A 178 -26.73 -29.58 -21.87
CA ASN A 178 -27.65 -28.74 -21.07
C ASN A 178 -27.02 -27.47 -20.46
N SER A 179 -25.87 -27.03 -20.96
CA SER A 179 -25.29 -25.74 -20.57
C SER A 179 -25.87 -24.58 -21.39
N ARG A 180 -25.91 -23.39 -20.77
CA ARG A 180 -26.26 -22.14 -21.45
C ARG A 180 -25.10 -21.16 -21.31
N VAL A 181 -24.53 -20.77 -22.44
CA VAL A 181 -23.50 -19.72 -22.47
C VAL A 181 -24.17 -18.37 -22.24
N THR A 182 -23.65 -17.60 -21.28
CA THR A 182 -24.07 -16.22 -21.03
C THR A 182 -22.86 -15.32 -21.20
N LEU A 183 -22.95 -14.34 -22.09
CA LEU A 183 -21.93 -13.32 -22.29
C LEU A 183 -22.34 -12.02 -21.63
N ARG A 184 -21.37 -11.36 -21.01
CA ARG A 184 -21.50 -10.01 -20.47
C ARG A 184 -20.26 -9.22 -20.86
N PHE A 185 -20.46 -8.05 -21.44
CA PHE A 185 -19.37 -7.12 -21.65
C PHE A 185 -19.08 -6.44 -20.31
N ALA A 186 -17.89 -6.72 -19.77
CA ALA A 186 -17.37 -5.94 -18.65
C ALA A 186 -16.74 -4.67 -19.23
N PHE A 187 -17.04 -3.52 -18.64
CA PHE A 187 -16.53 -2.20 -19.02
C PHE A 187 -17.07 -1.61 -20.34
N MET A 188 -16.77 -0.33 -20.59
CA MET A 188 -17.00 0.32 -21.87
C MET A 188 -16.00 -0.24 -22.90
N PHE A 189 -16.48 -0.64 -24.09
CA PHE A 189 -15.61 -1.07 -25.18
C PHE A 189 -15.45 0.06 -26.21
N THR A 190 -14.26 0.18 -26.79
CA THR A 190 -13.96 1.10 -27.88
C THR A 190 -13.51 0.30 -29.10
N LEU A 191 -14.27 0.39 -30.19
CA LEU A 191 -13.84 -0.08 -31.51
C LEU A 191 -13.61 1.14 -32.37
N PHE A 192 -12.48 1.18 -33.08
CA PHE A 192 -12.25 2.24 -34.06
C PHE A 192 -13.21 2.03 -35.25
N SER A 193 -14.11 2.99 -35.48
CA SER A 193 -15.02 2.98 -36.63
C SER A 193 -14.54 3.97 -37.68
N ASN A 194 -14.33 3.47 -38.91
CA ASN A 194 -14.10 4.29 -40.10
C ASN A 194 -15.42 4.70 -40.80
N THR A 195 -16.52 4.84 -40.06
CA THR A 195 -17.75 5.40 -40.63
C THR A 195 -17.58 6.90 -40.85
N LYS A 196 -17.24 7.28 -42.09
CA LYS A 196 -17.78 8.49 -42.71
C LYS A 196 -19.29 8.32 -42.92
#